data_AF-A0A2G5WF75-F1
#
_entry.id   AF-A0A2G5WF75-F1
#
_cell.length_a   1.000
_cell.length_b   1.000
_cell.length_c   1.000
_cell.angle_alpha   90.00
_cell.angle_beta   90.00
_cell.angle_gamma   90.00
#
_symmetry.space_group_name_H-M   'P 1'
#
loop_
_entity.id
_entity.type
_entity.pdbx_description
1 polymer ?
#
loop_
_entity_poly.entity_id
_entity_poly.type
_entity_poly.pdbx_seq_one_letter_code
_entity_poly.pdbx_strand_id
1 'polypeptide(L)'
;MKLYGSFPTQEYENQLQSIIDANDNEVFWNELSSHLVKKDLVKEAVVPRDANGQFRRLMEIRERYVDEFGENGLARLVVGKERCRKNNMKNPSKNV
;
A
#
# COMPACT_ATOMS: atom_id res chain seq x y z
N MET A 1 -9.21 15.81 -29.46
CA MET A 1 -9.53 14.42 -29.84
C MET A 1 -10.64 13.96 -28.91
N LYS A 2 -11.90 13.94 -29.37
CA LYS A 2 -13.04 13.48 -28.55
C LYS A 2 -13.13 11.97 -28.70
N LEU A 3 -12.89 11.23 -27.62
CA LEU A 3 -13.16 9.79 -27.59
C LEU A 3 -14.68 9.62 -27.62
N TYR A 4 -15.19 9.00 -28.69
CA TYR A 4 -16.61 8.69 -28.83
C TYR A 4 -17.04 7.76 -27.69
N GLY A 5 -18.12 8.10 -27.01
CA GLY A 5 -18.67 7.38 -25.86
C GLY A 5 -19.30 6.05 -26.23
N SER A 6 -18.47 5.07 -26.58
CA SER A 6 -18.84 3.66 -26.59
C SER A 6 -18.54 3.10 -25.20
N PHE A 7 -19.58 2.69 -24.49
CA PHE A 7 -19.41 1.91 -23.27
C PHE A 7 -19.12 0.45 -23.66
N PRO A 8 -18.14 -0.21 -23.04
CA PRO A 8 -17.91 -1.63 -23.26
C PRO A 8 -19.17 -2.42 -22.91
N THR A 9 -19.46 -3.48 -23.67
CA THR A 9 -20.58 -4.38 -23.32
C THR A 9 -20.19 -5.25 -22.12
N GLN A 10 -21.18 -5.75 -21.39
CA GLN A 10 -20.94 -6.63 -20.24
C GLN A 10 -20.11 -7.86 -20.63
N GLU A 11 -20.33 -8.45 -21.81
CA GLU A 11 -19.50 -9.58 -22.24
C GLU A 11 -18.03 -9.21 -22.41
N TYR A 12 -17.73 -8.00 -22.88
CA TYR A 12 -16.36 -7.52 -23.04
C TYR A 12 -15.70 -7.22 -21.69
N GLU A 13 -16.43 -6.61 -20.74
CA GLU A 13 -15.94 -6.42 -19.37
C GLU A 13 -15.63 -7.76 -18.69
N ASN A 14 -16.50 -8.76 -18.85
CA ASN A 14 -16.30 -10.10 -18.31
C ASN A 14 -15.06 -10.79 -18.89
N GLN A 15 -14.71 -10.54 -20.17
CA GLN A 15 -13.49 -11.06 -20.77
C GLN A 15 -12.23 -10.43 -20.16
N LEU A 16 -12.30 -9.13 -19.84
CA LEU A 16 -11.20 -8.40 -19.21
C LEU A 16 -11.05 -8.70 -17.72
N GLN A 17 -12.09 -9.20 -17.05
CA GLN A 17 -12.10 -9.40 -15.61
C GLN A 17 -10.90 -10.22 -15.11
N SER A 18 -10.51 -11.27 -15.84
CA SER A 18 -9.34 -12.09 -15.47
C SER A 18 -8.01 -11.31 -15.47
N ILE A 19 -7.85 -10.35 -16.38
CA ILE A 19 -6.66 -9.50 -16.48
C ILE A 19 -6.69 -8.45 -15.36
N ILE A 20 -7.88 -7.88 -15.10
CA ILE A 20 -8.10 -6.93 -14.01
C ILE A 20 -7.78 -7.60 -12.67
N ASP A 21 -8.32 -8.79 -12.41
CA ASP A 21 -8.09 -9.53 -11.16
C ASP A 21 -6.61 -9.86 -10.95
N ALA A 22 -5.92 -10.28 -12.02
CA ALA A 22 -4.48 -10.55 -11.96
C ALA A 22 -3.68 -9.29 -11.62
N ASN A 23 -3.99 -8.17 -12.30
CA ASN A 23 -3.35 -6.89 -12.06
C ASN A 23 -3.65 -6.36 -10.65
N ASP A 24 -4.90 -6.42 -10.20
CA ASP A 24 -5.31 -5.96 -8.87
C ASP A 24 -4.61 -6.74 -7.77
N ASN A 25 -4.46 -8.07 -7.95
CA ASN A 25 -3.70 -8.90 -7.03
C ASN A 25 -2.21 -8.49 -7.01
N GLU A 26 -1.58 -8.28 -8.17
CA GLU A 26 -0.19 -7.83 -8.23
C GLU A 26 0.01 -6.45 -7.58
N VAL A 27 -0.86 -5.49 -7.90
CA VAL A 27 -0.85 -4.14 -7.33
C VAL A 27 -1.03 -4.19 -5.82
N PHE A 28 -1.95 -5.03 -5.32
CA PHE A 28 -2.18 -5.20 -3.89
C PHE A 28 -0.91 -5.61 -3.14
N TRP A 29 -0.21 -6.65 -3.61
CA TRP A 29 1.01 -7.13 -2.94
C TRP A 29 2.16 -6.13 -3.05
N ASN A 30 2.28 -5.45 -4.19
CA ASN A 30 3.28 -4.42 -4.40
C ASN A 30 3.10 -3.22 -3.46
N GLU A 31 1.87 -2.72 -3.33
CA GLU A 31 1.55 -1.59 -2.46
C GLU A 31 1.66 -1.97 -0.99
N LEU A 32 1.19 -3.16 -0.59
CA LEU A 32 1.32 -3.65 0.78
C LEU A 32 2.79 -3.70 1.22
N SER A 33 3.64 -4.32 0.40
CA SER A 33 5.09 -4.43 0.67
C SER A 33 5.72 -3.03 0.75
N SER A 34 5.39 -2.14 -0.19
CA SER A 34 5.92 -0.78 -0.23
C SER A 34 5.55 0.03 1.03
N HIS A 35 4.32 -0.11 1.52
CA HIS A 35 3.88 0.58 2.74
C HIS A 35 4.60 0.05 3.98
N LEU A 36 4.78 -1.27 4.09
CA LEU A 36 5.46 -1.87 5.24
C LEU A 36 6.95 -1.52 5.28
N VAL A 37 7.61 -1.51 4.12
CA VAL A 37 9.00 -1.07 3.99
C VAL A 37 9.17 0.38 4.46
N LYS A 38 8.32 1.30 3.98
CA LYS A 38 8.35 2.70 4.41
C LYS A 38 8.18 2.83 5.93
N LYS A 39 7.23 2.09 6.51
CA LYS A 39 6.98 2.08 7.95
C LYS A 39 8.18 1.58 8.74
N ASP A 40 8.86 0.55 8.27
CA ASP A 40 10.01 -0.03 8.97
C ASP A 40 11.27 0.79 8.81
N LEU A 41 11.49 1.40 7.63
CA LEU A 41 12.58 2.36 7.40
C LEU A 41 12.50 3.55 8.37
N VAL A 42 11.30 4.05 8.68
CA VAL A 42 11.12 5.14 9.66
C VAL A 42 11.52 4.71 11.07
N LYS A 43 11.41 3.42 11.41
CA LYS A 43 11.80 2.87 12.71
C LYS A 43 13.27 2.48 12.77
N GLU A 44 13.94 2.39 11.63
CA GLU A 44 15.32 1.97 11.55
C GLU A 44 16.24 3.08 12.08
N ALA A 45 17.01 2.76 13.12
CA ALA A 45 17.88 3.74 13.79
C ALA A 45 19.05 4.18 12.90
N VAL A 46 19.41 3.36 11.90
CA VAL A 46 20.54 3.60 11.01
C VAL A 46 20.08 3.42 9.56
N VAL A 47 19.79 4.53 8.91
CA VAL A 47 19.52 4.58 7.48
C VAL A 47 20.73 5.23 6.79
N PRO A 48 21.24 4.67 5.67
CA PRO A 48 22.31 5.30 4.90
C PRO A 48 21.98 6.75 4.55
N ARG A 49 22.99 7.64 4.55
CA ARG A 49 22.76 9.07 4.24
C ARG A 49 22.75 9.36 2.74
N ASP A 50 23.37 8.51 1.93
CA ASP A 50 23.39 8.64 0.49
C ASP A 50 22.16 7.98 -0.16
N ALA A 51 21.69 8.56 -1.26
CA ALA A 51 20.48 8.12 -1.95
C ALA A 51 20.57 6.67 -2.45
N ASN A 52 21.76 6.23 -2.87
CA ASN A 52 21.97 4.88 -3.39
C ASN A 52 21.86 3.83 -2.27
N GLY A 53 22.43 4.11 -1.10
CA GLY A 53 22.33 3.28 0.10
C GLY A 53 20.90 3.21 0.63
N GLN A 54 20.17 4.34 0.60
CA GLN A 54 18.75 4.36 0.96
C GLN A 54 17.92 3.51 0.01
N PHE A 55 18.14 3.65 -1.30
CA PHE A 55 17.44 2.86 -2.31
C PHE A 55 17.75 1.37 -2.17
N ARG A 56 19.03 1.01 -1.98
CA ARG A 56 19.43 -0.38 -1.74
C ARG A 56 18.76 -0.95 -0.50
N ARG A 57 18.77 -0.21 0.61
CA ARG A 57 18.12 -0.66 1.85
C ARG A 57 16.62 -0.85 1.68
N LEU A 58 15.98 0.06 0.95
CA LEU A 58 14.56 -0.03 0.60
C LEU A 58 14.27 -1.31 -0.19
N MET A 59 15.10 -1.65 -1.18
CA MET A 59 14.94 -2.87 -1.96
C MET A 59 15.17 -4.14 -1.13
N GLU A 60 16.20 -4.16 -0.29
CA GLU A 60 16.47 -5.29 0.61
C GLU A 60 15.30 -5.59 1.56
N ILE A 61 14.68 -4.57 2.14
CA ILE A 61 13.51 -4.76 3.02
C ILE A 61 12.30 -5.21 2.19
N ARG A 62 12.12 -4.65 1.00
CA ARG A 62 11.00 -5.00 0.11
C ARG A 62 11.06 -6.45 -0.32
N GLU A 63 12.23 -6.93 -0.71
CA GLU A 63 12.47 -8.31 -1.12
C GLU A 63 12.06 -9.28 -0.01
N ARG A 64 12.43 -9.00 1.25
CA ARG A 64 12.00 -9.81 2.40
C ARG A 64 10.47 -9.89 2.53
N TYR A 65 9.76 -8.80 2.28
CA TYR A 65 8.29 -8.81 2.32
C TYR A 65 7.67 -9.56 1.13
N VAL A 66 8.28 -9.45 -0.05
CA VAL A 66 7.84 -10.20 -1.24
C VAL A 66 7.99 -11.70 -1.00
N ASP A 67 9.14 -12.15 -0.50
CA ASP A 67 9.39 -13.56 -0.20
C ASP A 67 8.43 -14.07 0.90
N GLU A 68 8.28 -13.29 1.97
CA GLU A 68 7.37 -13.59 3.09
C GLU A 68 5.94 -13.82 2.61
N PHE A 69 5.42 -12.89 1.81
CA PHE A 69 4.04 -12.94 1.31
C PHE A 69 3.86 -14.00 0.23
N GLY A 70 4.88 -14.25 -0.60
CA GLY A 70 4.87 -15.34 -1.57
C GLY A 70 4.72 -16.70 -0.90
N GLU A 71 5.39 -16.91 0.23
CA GLU A 71 5.37 -18.18 0.96
C GLU A 71 4.19 -18.32 1.93
N ASN A 72 3.79 -17.24 2.61
CA ASN A 72 2.90 -17.31 3.79
C ASN A 72 1.64 -16.46 3.66
N GLY A 73 1.49 -15.69 2.58
CA GLY A 73 0.43 -14.71 2.44
C GLY A 73 0.36 -13.78 3.67
N LEU A 74 -0.83 -13.57 4.22
CA LEU A 74 -1.02 -12.71 5.38
C LEU A 74 -0.92 -13.43 6.73
N ALA A 75 -0.65 -14.74 6.76
CA ALA A 75 -0.78 -15.55 7.97
C ALA A 75 0.13 -15.09 9.12
N ARG A 76 1.30 -14.53 8.80
CA ARG A 76 2.29 -14.04 9.79
C ARG A 76 2.26 -12.52 9.97
N LEU A 77 1.36 -11.81 9.29
CA LEU A 77 1.26 -10.36 9.40
C LEU A 77 0.60 -9.96 10.72
N VAL A 78 1.38 -9.32 11.60
CA VAL A 78 0.86 -8.79 12.87
C VAL A 78 0.53 -7.30 12.72
N VAL A 79 -0.76 -6.98 12.79
CA VAL A 79 -1.23 -5.58 12.83
C VAL A 79 -1.30 -5.14 14.29
N GLY A 80 -0.53 -4.11 14.65
CA GLY A 80 -0.62 -3.51 15.97
C GLY A 80 -1.95 -2.77 16.14
N LYS A 81 -2.55 -2.81 17.35
CA LYS A 81 -3.72 -1.96 17.66
C LYS A 81 -3.33 -0.49 17.59
N GLU A 82 -4.01 0.30 16.77
CA GLU A 82 -3.91 1.76 16.86
C GLU A 82 -4.50 2.28 18.18
N ARG A 83 -3.79 3.22 18.79
CA ARG A 83 -4.38 4.15 19.77
C ARG A 83 -5.35 5.06 19.01
N CYS A 84 -6.65 4.78 19.13
CA CYS A 84 -7.71 5.68 18.67
C CYS A 84 -7.56 7.04 19.40
N ARG A 85 -6.89 8.01 18.78
CA ARG A 85 -6.77 9.38 19.28
C ARG A 85 -8.11 10.07 19.09
N LYS A 86 -8.98 9.99 20.10
CA LYS A 86 -10.14 10.88 20.24
C LYS A 86 -9.62 12.31 20.49
N ASN A 87 -9.34 13.06 19.44
CA ASN A 87 -9.12 14.49 19.58
C ASN A 87 -10.48 15.17 19.76
N ASN A 88 -10.78 15.60 21.00
CA ASN A 88 -11.93 16.42 21.32
C ASN A 88 -11.90 17.72 20.48
N MET A 89 -12.81 17.85 19.51
CA MET A 89 -13.21 19.15 18.96
C MET A 89 -13.89 19.95 20.08
N LYS A 90 -13.13 20.79 20.79
CA LYS A 90 -13.71 21.91 21.52
C LYS A 90 -14.19 22.92 20.48
N ASN A 91 -15.50 22.96 20.23
CA ASN A 91 -16.15 24.06 19.53
C ASN A 91 -15.95 25.36 20.33
N PRO A 92 -15.31 26.41 19.80
CA PRO A 92 -15.43 27.74 20.36
C PRO A 92 -16.52 28.46 19.57
N SER A 93 -17.77 28.24 19.93
CA SER A 93 -18.84 29.17 19.53
C SER A 93 -19.95 29.15 20.56
N LYS A 94 -19.68 29.81 21.69
CA LYS A 94 -20.64 30.64 22.42
C LYS A 94 -19.85 31.71 23.15
N ASN A 95 -19.92 32.94 22.67
CA ASN A 95 -19.95 34.18 23.45
C ASN A 95 -20.42 35.27 22.47
N VAL A 96 -21.73 35.54 22.49
CA VAL A 96 -22.38 36.77 23.02
C VAL A 96 -22.40 37.85 21.96
#